data_AF-A0A125QDE6-F1
#
_entry.id   AF-A0A125QDE6-F1
#
_cell.length_a   1.000
_cell.length_b   1.000
_cell.length_c   1.000
_cell.angle_alpha   90.00
_cell.angle_beta   90.00
_cell.angle_gamma   90.00
#
_symmetry.space_group_name_H-M   'P 1'
#
loop_
_entity.id
_entity.type
_entity.pdbx_description
1 polymer ?
#
loop_
_entity_poly.entity_id
_entity_poly.type
_entity_poly.pdbx_seq_one_letter_code
_entity_poly.pdbx_strand_id
1 'polypeptide(L)' 'MKKHTSAMNTLVRITHWCLQCDSHHPKHQVSGAPALPGGEVDELICPTCNSYDIEELQEVSDAQ' A
#
# COMPACT_ATOMS: atom_id res chain seq x y z
N MET A 1 -27.09 -18.36 24.49
CA MET A 1 -26.95 -17.81 23.13
C MET A 1 -26.00 -16.61 23.19
N LYS A 2 -24.71 -16.81 22.96
CA LYS A 2 -23.70 -15.73 23.00
C LYS A 2 -23.39 -15.34 21.55
N LYS A 3 -23.71 -14.10 21.19
CA LYS A 3 -23.54 -13.55 19.85
C LYS A 3 -22.05 -13.23 19.71
N HIS A 4 -21.31 -14.08 19.01
CA HIS A 4 -19.92 -13.79 18.67
C HIS A 4 -19.94 -12.84 17.48
N THR A 5 -19.74 -11.55 17.76
CA THR A 5 -19.53 -10.51 16.77
C THR A 5 -18.28 -10.88 15.96
N SER A 6 -18.44 -11.28 14.70
CA SER A 6 -17.33 -11.38 13.75
C SER A 6 -16.70 -10.00 13.61
N ALA A 7 -15.54 -9.80 14.21
CA ALA A 7 -14.66 -8.72 13.84
C ALA A 7 -14.27 -8.98 12.38
N MET A 8 -14.79 -8.17 11.46
CA MET A 8 -14.32 -8.11 10.07
C MET A 8 -12.84 -7.73 10.13
N ASN A 9 -11.97 -8.73 10.05
CA ASN A 9 -10.54 -8.55 9.94
C ASN A 9 -10.30 -7.99 8.53
N THR A 10 -10.30 -6.66 8.39
CA THR A 10 -9.96 -6.00 7.12
C THR A 10 -8.51 -6.35 6.82
N LEU A 11 -8.29 -7.42 6.05
CA LEU A 11 -6.96 -7.83 5.61
C LEU A 11 -6.38 -6.67 4.79
N VAL A 12 -5.41 -5.99 5.37
CA VAL A 12 -4.68 -4.91 4.70
C VAL A 12 -3.85 -5.55 3.59
N ARG A 13 -4.27 -5.33 2.35
CA ARG A 13 -3.57 -5.87 1.19
C ARG A 13 -2.28 -5.08 0.95
N ILE A 14 -1.18 -5.80 0.95
CA ILE A 14 0.12 -5.28 0.51
C ILE A 14 0.07 -5.15 -1.01
N THR A 15 0.33 -3.95 -1.51
CA THR A 15 0.23 -3.63 -2.95
C THR A 15 1.42 -2.84 -3.47
N HIS A 16 2.36 -2.44 -2.61
CA HIS A 16 3.50 -1.61 -2.99
C HIS A 16 4.79 -2.18 -2.40
N TRP A 17 5.86 -2.12 -3.17
CA TRP A 17 7.20 -2.58 -2.81
C TRP A 17 8.21 -1.44 -2.98
N CYS A 18 8.96 -1.13 -1.94
CA CYS A 18 10.06 -0.17 -2.01
C CYS A 18 11.36 -0.88 -2.42
N LEU A 19 11.92 -0.47 -3.55
CA LEU A 19 13.15 -1.06 -4.09
C LEU A 19 14.41 -0.67 -3.29
N GLN A 20 14.33 0.42 -2.52
CA GLN A 20 15.49 0.94 -1.76
C GLN A 20 15.72 0.19 -0.45
N CYS A 21 14.65 -0.13 0.29
CA CYS A 21 14.74 -0.81 1.59
C CYS A 21 14.07 -2.19 1.63
N ASP A 22 13.64 -2.68 0.46
CA ASP A 22 12.97 -3.97 0.27
C ASP A 22 11.70 -4.17 1.11
N SER A 23 11.09 -3.06 1.56
CA SER A 23 9.91 -3.09 2.42
C SER A 23 8.63 -3.08 1.60
N HIS A 24 7.61 -3.74 2.13
CA HIS A 24 6.32 -3.88 1.47
C HIS A 24 5.21 -3.18 2.25
N HIS A 25 4.38 -2.42 1.55
CA HIS A 25 3.38 -1.56 2.16
C HIS A 25 2.03 -1.63 1.42
N PRO A 26 0.92 -1.40 2.12
CA PRO A 26 -0.36 -1.13 1.49
C PRO A 26 -0.40 0.29 0.93
N LYS A 27 -1.24 0.53 -0.09
CA LYS A 27 -1.39 1.85 -0.74
C LYS A 27 -1.59 3.01 0.25
N HIS A 28 -2.39 2.82 1.30
CA HIS A 28 -2.69 3.88 2.26
C HIS A 28 -1.50 4.30 3.13
N GLN A 29 -0.43 3.49 3.18
CA GLN A 29 0.80 3.83 3.93
C GLN A 29 1.85 4.52 3.07
N VAL A 30 1.74 4.47 1.74
CA VAL A 30 2.73 5.04 0.81
C VAL A 30 2.29 6.39 0.21
N SER A 31 1.33 7.09 0.82
CA SER A 31 0.85 8.38 0.33
C SER A 31 1.79 9.54 0.71
N GLY A 32 2.37 10.20 -0.31
CA GLY A 32 3.05 11.48 -0.18
C GLY A 32 2.09 12.64 -0.43
N ALA A 33 1.49 13.16 0.64
CA ALA A 33 0.63 14.35 0.67
C ALA A 33 -0.64 14.30 -0.24
N PRO A 34 -1.72 15.00 0.14
CA PRO A 34 -2.88 15.15 -0.74
C PRO A 34 -2.49 16.03 -1.94
N ALA A 35 -2.75 15.53 -3.15
CA ALA A 35 -2.61 16.26 -4.40
C ALA A 35 -3.26 17.66 -4.30
N LEU A 36 -2.49 18.74 -4.52
CA LEU A 36 -3.06 20.08 -4.68
C LEU A 36 -4.05 20.09 -5.88
N PRO A 37 -4.99 21.04 -5.91
CA PRO A 37 -6.00 21.12 -6.96
C PRO A 37 -5.39 21.72 -8.22
N GLY A 38 -4.50 20.97 -8.87
CA GLY A 38 -3.83 21.38 -10.11
C GLY A 38 -3.43 20.21 -11.01
N GLY A 39 -3.54 18.97 -10.50
CA GLY A 39 -3.15 17.77 -11.23
C GLY A 39 -1.70 17.42 -10.92
N GLU A 40 -1.44 17.01 -9.68
CA GLU A 40 -0.19 16.34 -9.34
C GLU A 40 -0.41 14.84 -9.20
N VAL A 41 0.54 14.13 -9.77
CA VAL A 41 0.68 12.68 -9.73
C VAL A 41 0.71 12.26 -8.26
N ASP A 42 -0.06 11.23 -7.87
CA ASP A 42 0.04 10.64 -6.54
C ASP A 42 1.51 10.24 -6.30
N GLU A 43 2.24 11.04 -5.51
CA GLU A 43 3.65 10.80 -5.25
C GLU A 43 3.75 9.76 -4.14
N LEU A 44 4.32 8.60 -4.47
CA LEU A 44 4.41 7.47 -3.55
C LEU A 44 5.71 7.56 -2.75
N ILE A 45 5.61 7.55 -1.42
CA ILE A 45 6.75 7.70 -0.50
C ILE A 45 6.80 6.54 0.49
N CYS A 46 7.96 5.89 0.60
CA CYS A 46 8.14 4.76 1.49
C CYS A 46 8.17 5.27 2.94
N PRO A 47 7.28 4.79 3.83
CA PRO A 47 7.25 5.26 5.21
C PRO A 47 8.46 4.82 6.04
N THR A 48 9.24 3.84 5.55
CA THR A 48 10.42 3.30 6.24
C THR A 48 11.69 4.09 5.93
N CYS A 49 11.94 4.40 4.64
CA CYS A 49 13.20 5.00 4.20
C CYS A 49 13.02 6.35 3.49
N ASN A 50 11.78 6.82 3.33
CA ASN A 50 11.43 8.05 2.65
C ASN A 50 11.87 8.11 1.17
N SER A 51 12.16 6.94 0.57
CA SER A 51 12.43 6.81 -0.87
C SER A 51 11.15 6.88 -1.68
N TYR A 52 11.29 7.37 -2.91
CA TYR A 52 10.25 7.41 -3.95
C TYR A 52 10.34 6.20 -4.90
N ASP A 53 11.35 5.34 -4.74
CA ASP A 53 11.55 4.13 -5.54
C ASP A 53 10.58 3.04 -5.07
N ILE A 54 9.31 3.18 -5.47
CA ILE A 54 8.21 2.28 -5.09
C ILE A 54 7.51 1.75 -6.35
N GLU A 55 7.36 0.44 -6.44
CA GLU A 55 6.59 -0.22 -7.48
C GLU A 55 5.27 -0.78 -6.95
N GLU A 56 4.21 -0.72 -7.75
CA GLU A 56 2.97 -1.44 -7.49
C GLU A 56 3.18 -2.94 -7.74
N LEU A 57 2.89 -3.76 -6.73
CA LEU A 57 2.88 -5.21 -6.86
C LEU A 57 1.65 -5.63 -7.66
N GLN A 58 1.89 -6.21 -8.84
CA GLN A 58 0.85 -6.87 -9.60
C GLN A 58 0.51 -8.21 -8.96
N GLU A 59 -0.78 -8.51 -8.89
CA GLU A 59 -1.23 -9.86 -8.57
C GLU A 59 -0.86 -10.79 -9.72
N VAL A 60 0.12 -11.66 -9.48
CA VAL A 60 0.30 -12.83 -10.34
C VAL A 60 -0.84 -13.80 -10.02
N SER A 61 -1.78 -13.96 -10.96
CA SER A 61 -2.62 -15.15 -10.96
C SER A 61 -1.68 -16.33 -11.09
N ASP A 62 -1.66 -17.23 -10.09
CA ASP A 62 -0.80 -18.41 -10.09
C ASP A 62 -0.73 -19.05 -11.49
N ALA A 63 0.49 -19.23 -11.98
CA ALA A 63 0.74 -19.86 -13.27
C ALA A 63 0.07 -21.24 -13.30
N GLN A 64 -0.67 -21.51 -14.39
CA GLN A 64 -1.38 -22.77 -14.63
C GLN A 64 -0.45 -23.97 -14.75
#